data_AF-A0A4R5KNT3-F1
#
_entry.id   AF-A0A4R5KNT3-F1
#
_cell.length_a   1.000
_cell.length_b   1.000
_cell.length_c   1.000
_cell.angle_alpha   90.00
_cell.angle_beta   90.00
_cell.angle_gamma   90.00
#
_symmetry.space_group_name_H-M   'P 1'
#
loop_
_entity.id
_entity.type
_entity.pdbx_description
1 polymer ?
#
loop_
_entity_poly.entity_id
_entity_poly.type
_entity_poly.pdbx_seq_one_letter_code
_entity_poly.pdbx_strand_id
1 'polypeptide(L)'
;MTYVAEARPRRETIPAKRRLTPLELRLAESRASRARADSLVRSLLNKRNETIAAALADKVSLSAISTVVGIRAADVKRLGGAYRDHHYPGAEPAVHLARLAAIVRQMDEALEHKESCLRRLRGDALKGLQSGLMDVFRIAALTSLPAERVRELIRPATGPRPGSGPRSTR
;
A
#
# COMPACT_ATOMS: atom_id res chain seq x y z
N MET A 1 -11.37 56.34 45.15
CA MET A 1 -11.68 56.33 43.71
C MET A 1 -10.83 55.27 43.05
N THR A 2 -11.42 54.16 42.65
CA THR A 2 -10.71 53.02 42.04
C THR A 2 -11.23 52.83 40.62
N TYR A 3 -10.37 53.05 39.63
CA TYR A 3 -10.67 52.79 38.22
C TYR A 3 -10.56 51.29 37.96
N VAL A 4 -11.67 50.64 37.62
CA VAL A 4 -11.68 49.28 37.05
C VAL A 4 -11.66 49.43 35.53
N ALA A 5 -10.53 49.11 34.92
CA ALA A 5 -10.39 49.07 33.48
C ALA A 5 -11.20 47.87 32.94
N GLU A 6 -12.29 48.15 32.22
CA GLU A 6 -13.06 47.12 31.52
C GLU A 6 -12.20 46.46 30.43
N ALA A 7 -11.84 45.20 30.65
CA ALA A 7 -11.17 44.38 29.66
C ALA A 7 -12.14 44.08 28.51
N ARG A 8 -11.91 44.67 27.34
CA ARG A 8 -12.68 44.37 26.14
C ARG A 8 -12.53 42.88 25.78
N PRO A 9 -13.62 42.17 25.42
CA PRO A 9 -13.54 40.78 25.01
C PRO A 9 -12.72 40.67 23.72
N ARG A 10 -11.66 39.84 23.76
CA ARG A 10 -10.92 39.44 22.55
C ARG A 10 -11.92 38.80 21.60
N ARG A 11 -12.08 39.37 20.40
CA ARG A 11 -12.80 38.72 19.29
C ARG A 11 -12.12 37.38 19.04
N GLU A 12 -12.81 36.28 19.33
CA GLU A 12 -12.41 34.96 18.85
C GLU A 12 -12.50 34.97 17.33
N THR A 13 -11.35 35.02 16.66
CA THR A 13 -11.26 34.74 15.23
C THR A 13 -11.60 33.27 15.03
N ILE A 14 -12.87 32.97 14.75
CA ILE A 14 -13.30 31.66 14.27
C ILE A 14 -12.49 31.39 13.00
N PRO A 15 -11.57 30.41 12.99
CA PRO A 15 -10.79 30.14 11.80
C PRO A 15 -11.77 29.67 10.72
N ALA A 16 -11.83 30.42 9.62
CA ALA A 16 -12.59 30.01 8.46
C ALA A 16 -12.14 28.60 8.08
N LYS A 17 -13.01 27.59 8.22
CA LYS A 17 -12.74 26.23 7.74
C LYS A 17 -12.52 26.36 6.23
N ARG A 18 -11.25 26.39 5.83
CA ARG A 18 -10.85 26.45 4.43
C ARG A 18 -11.42 25.19 3.77
N ARG A 19 -12.50 25.35 3.01
CA ARG A 19 -13.13 24.22 2.31
C ARG A 19 -12.09 23.70 1.32
N LEU A 20 -11.63 22.48 1.54
CA LEU A 20 -10.71 21.82 0.63
C LEU A 20 -11.39 21.70 -0.72
N THR A 21 -10.64 21.98 -1.79
CA THR A 21 -11.13 21.72 -3.14
C THR A 21 -11.35 20.21 -3.33
N PRO A 22 -12.19 19.78 -4.29
CA PRO A 22 -12.35 18.35 -4.58
C PRO A 22 -11.03 17.62 -4.83
N LEU A 23 -10.05 18.28 -5.45
CA LEU A 23 -8.72 17.72 -5.67
C LEU A 23 -7.93 17.54 -4.36
N GLU A 24 -7.95 18.54 -3.47
CA GLU A 24 -7.29 18.45 -2.18
C GLU A 24 -7.92 17.36 -1.29
N LEU A 25 -9.24 17.17 -1.36
CA LEU A 25 -9.94 16.07 -0.69
C LEU A 25 -9.43 14.71 -1.18
N ARG A 26 -9.35 14.50 -2.51
CA ARG A 26 -8.81 13.24 -3.07
C ARG A 26 -7.36 12.99 -2.64
N LEU A 27 -6.52 14.04 -2.61
CA LEU A 27 -5.14 13.94 -2.13
C LEU A 27 -5.07 13.61 -0.64
N ALA A 28 -5.95 14.19 0.19
CA ALA A 28 -6.05 13.87 1.61
C ALA A 28 -6.50 12.41 1.85
N GLU A 29 -7.48 11.94 1.08
CA GLU A 29 -8.01 10.57 1.15
C GLU A 29 -7.03 9.51 0.64
N SER A 30 -6.06 9.91 -0.19
CA SER A 30 -5.06 9.00 -0.77
C SER A 30 -4.26 8.24 0.29
N ARG A 31 -3.97 8.84 1.45
CA ARG A 31 -3.28 8.19 2.56
C ARG A 31 -4.07 7.00 3.08
N ALA A 32 -5.36 7.21 3.37
CA ALA A 32 -6.22 6.16 3.90
C ALA A 32 -6.37 5.02 2.89
N SER A 33 -6.56 5.34 1.61
CA SER A 33 -6.65 4.33 0.54
C SER A 33 -5.38 3.49 0.42
N ARG A 34 -4.19 4.12 0.43
CA ARG A 34 -2.91 3.40 0.39
C ARG A 34 -2.70 2.53 1.63
N ALA A 35 -3.00 3.05 2.82
CA ALA A 35 -2.85 2.30 4.06
C ALA A 35 -3.76 1.06 4.09
N ARG A 36 -5.01 1.18 3.59
CA ARG A 36 -5.92 0.04 3.45
C ARG A 36 -5.37 -0.99 2.46
N ALA A 37 -4.86 -0.56 1.31
CA ALA A 37 -4.26 -1.46 0.33
C ALA A 37 -3.04 -2.22 0.89
N ASP A 38 -2.14 -1.52 1.60
CA ASP A 38 -0.99 -2.13 2.26
C ASP A 38 -1.41 -3.13 3.36
N SER A 39 -2.43 -2.77 4.14
CA SER A 39 -2.99 -3.65 5.17
C SER A 39 -3.60 -4.91 4.57
N LEU A 40 -4.33 -4.78 3.46
CA LEU A 40 -4.94 -5.91 2.75
C LEU A 40 -3.87 -6.87 2.23
N VAL A 41 -2.83 -6.35 1.57
CA VAL A 41 -1.72 -7.18 1.06
C VAL A 41 -1.04 -7.93 2.20
N ARG A 42 -0.76 -7.27 3.33
CA ARG A 42 -0.17 -7.94 4.51
C ARG A 42 -1.09 -9.01 5.09
N SER A 43 -2.38 -8.74 5.19
CA SER A 43 -3.37 -9.70 5.67
C SER A 43 -3.41 -10.95 4.79
N LEU A 44 -3.45 -10.77 3.46
CA LEU A 44 -3.46 -11.88 2.51
C LEU A 44 -2.16 -12.68 2.53
N LEU A 45 -1.00 -12.02 2.72
CA LEU A 45 0.28 -12.71 2.89
C LEU A 45 0.29 -13.62 4.12
N ASN A 46 -0.22 -13.13 5.25
CA ASN A 46 -0.35 -13.93 6.46
C ASN A 46 -1.31 -15.10 6.22
N LYS A 47 -2.47 -14.84 5.59
CA LYS A 47 -3.47 -15.87 5.28
C LYS A 47 -2.91 -16.96 4.37
N ARG A 48 -2.14 -16.58 3.36
CA ARG A 48 -1.44 -17.53 2.48
C ARG A 48 -0.49 -18.41 3.28
N ASN A 49 0.32 -17.83 4.16
CA ASN A 49 1.30 -18.58 4.94
C ASN A 49 0.64 -19.55 5.92
N GLU A 50 -0.44 -19.13 6.60
CA GLU A 50 -1.27 -20.00 7.44
C GLU A 50 -1.86 -21.16 6.63
N THR A 51 -2.36 -20.88 5.43
CA THR A 51 -2.97 -21.90 4.56
C THR A 51 -1.91 -22.87 4.04
N ILE A 52 -0.70 -22.40 3.74
CA ILE A 52 0.44 -23.27 3.40
C ILE A 52 0.75 -24.21 4.58
N ALA A 53 0.80 -23.70 5.80
CA ALA A 53 1.06 -24.51 6.98
C ALA A 53 -0.02 -25.56 7.22
N ALA A 54 -1.30 -25.18 7.08
CA ALA A 54 -2.43 -26.12 7.17
C ALA A 54 -2.35 -27.22 6.10
N ALA A 55 -2.04 -26.86 4.86
CA ALA A 55 -1.86 -27.83 3.76
C ALA A 55 -0.71 -28.80 4.03
N LEU A 56 0.41 -28.32 4.60
CA LEU A 56 1.53 -29.18 4.98
C LEU A 56 1.21 -30.10 6.15
N ALA A 57 0.43 -29.64 7.13
CA ALA A 57 -0.05 -30.46 8.24
C ALA A 57 -0.92 -31.63 7.74
N ASP A 58 -1.76 -31.37 6.73
CA ASP A 58 -2.60 -32.38 6.06
C ASP A 58 -1.86 -33.14 4.93
N LYS A 59 -0.52 -33.08 4.92
CA LYS A 59 0.36 -33.84 4.00
C LYS A 59 0.15 -33.54 2.51
N VAL A 60 -0.34 -32.36 2.16
CA VAL A 60 -0.38 -31.91 0.76
C VAL A 60 1.05 -31.77 0.22
N SER A 61 1.29 -32.22 -1.01
CA SER A 61 2.64 -32.24 -1.57
C SER A 61 3.20 -30.83 -1.77
N LEU A 62 4.49 -30.66 -1.45
CA LEU A 62 5.21 -29.40 -1.63
C LEU A 62 5.18 -28.93 -3.09
N SER A 63 5.24 -29.87 -4.04
CA SER A 63 5.16 -29.57 -5.47
C SER A 63 3.80 -29.01 -5.86
N ALA A 64 2.69 -29.59 -5.38
CA ALA A 64 1.35 -29.07 -5.68
C ALA A 64 1.15 -27.66 -5.10
N ILE A 65 1.59 -27.43 -3.87
CA ILE A 65 1.52 -26.09 -3.25
C ILE A 65 2.40 -25.10 -4.01
N SER A 66 3.62 -25.50 -4.37
CA SER A 66 4.57 -24.68 -5.13
C SER A 66 4.00 -24.24 -6.48
N THR A 67 3.36 -25.15 -7.21
CA THR A 67 2.71 -24.87 -8.49
C THR A 67 1.56 -23.87 -8.34
N VAL A 68 0.70 -24.06 -7.34
CA VAL A 68 -0.47 -23.18 -7.13
C VAL A 68 -0.05 -21.77 -6.68
N VAL A 69 0.94 -21.68 -5.79
CA VAL A 69 1.38 -20.41 -5.20
C VAL A 69 2.40 -19.67 -6.08
N GLY A 70 3.06 -20.36 -7.00
CA GLY A 70 4.08 -19.78 -7.87
C GLY A 70 5.40 -19.45 -7.15
N ILE A 71 5.69 -20.12 -6.03
CA ILE A 71 6.94 -19.94 -5.27
C ILE A 71 7.72 -21.26 -5.18
N ARG A 72 9.03 -21.19 -4.91
CA ARG A 72 9.89 -22.37 -4.81
C ARG A 72 9.46 -23.28 -3.66
N ALA A 73 9.55 -24.60 -3.85
CA ALA A 73 9.22 -25.58 -2.81
C ALA A 73 10.01 -25.37 -1.48
N ALA A 74 11.26 -24.90 -1.57
CA ALA A 74 12.06 -24.54 -0.40
C ALA A 74 11.42 -23.40 0.42
N ASP A 75 10.85 -22.40 -0.26
CA ASP A 75 10.14 -21.29 0.38
C ASP A 75 8.82 -21.76 0.98
N VAL A 76 8.08 -22.65 0.30
CA VAL A 76 6.86 -23.27 0.87
C VAL A 76 7.18 -23.95 2.20
N LYS A 77 8.23 -24.78 2.23
CA LYS A 77 8.66 -25.48 3.44
C LYS A 77 9.07 -24.52 4.56
N ARG A 78 9.82 -23.47 4.23
CA ARG A 78 10.26 -22.44 5.18
C ARG A 78 9.07 -21.66 5.76
N LEU A 79 8.15 -21.22 4.90
CA LEU A 79 6.99 -20.43 5.29
C LEU A 79 6.03 -21.25 6.15
N GLY A 80 5.70 -22.48 5.76
CA GLY A 80 4.84 -23.34 6.57
C GLY A 80 5.51 -23.81 7.87
N GLY A 81 6.84 -23.95 7.87
CA GLY A 81 7.61 -24.27 9.07
C GLY A 81 7.48 -23.25 10.20
N ALA A 82 7.22 -21.98 9.88
CA ALA A 82 7.05 -20.91 10.87
C ALA A 82 5.74 -20.99 11.66
N TYR A 83 4.81 -21.86 11.28
CA TYR A 83 3.47 -21.99 11.89
C TYR A 83 3.21 -23.41 12.41
N ARG A 84 4.26 -24.20 12.66
CA ARG A 84 4.15 -25.61 13.11
C ARG A 84 3.39 -25.79 14.41
N ASP A 85 3.40 -24.78 15.28
CA ASP A 85 2.73 -24.84 16.59
C ASP A 85 1.21 -24.57 16.50
N HIS A 86 0.68 -24.28 15.31
CA HIS A 86 -0.75 -24.04 15.13
C HIS A 86 -1.50 -25.36 14.91
N HIS A 87 -2.65 -25.48 15.56
CA HIS A 87 -3.59 -26.56 15.28
C HIS A 87 -4.48 -26.21 14.10
N TYR A 88 -4.53 -27.12 13.12
CA TYR A 88 -5.37 -26.98 11.94
C TYR A 88 -6.45 -28.07 11.95
N PRO A 89 -7.73 -27.71 11.73
CA PRO A 89 -8.74 -28.71 11.44
C PRO A 89 -8.41 -29.36 10.10
N GLY A 90 -8.36 -30.69 10.08
CA GLY A 90 -8.03 -31.43 8.86
C GLY A 90 -9.01 -31.14 7.73
N ALA A 91 -8.49 -30.97 6.53
CA ALA A 91 -9.28 -30.79 5.32
C ALA A 91 -8.69 -31.58 4.15
N GLU A 92 -9.51 -31.83 3.14
CA GLU A 92 -9.03 -32.53 1.94
C GLU A 92 -7.97 -31.69 1.18
N PRO A 93 -6.97 -32.34 0.56
CA PRO A 93 -5.94 -31.66 -0.23
C PRO A 93 -6.49 -30.71 -1.30
N ALA A 94 -7.58 -31.11 -1.97
CA ALA A 94 -8.22 -30.29 -3.00
C ALA A 94 -8.76 -28.96 -2.44
N VAL A 95 -9.28 -28.97 -1.21
CA VAL A 95 -9.80 -27.77 -0.53
C VAL A 95 -8.66 -26.80 -0.22
N HIS A 96 -7.52 -27.30 0.27
CA HIS A 96 -6.34 -26.47 0.52
C HIS A 96 -5.80 -25.82 -0.74
N LEU A 97 -5.67 -26.59 -1.82
CA LEU A 97 -5.17 -26.06 -3.10
C LEU A 97 -6.14 -25.03 -3.70
N ALA A 98 -7.45 -25.26 -3.63
CA ALA A 98 -8.45 -24.30 -4.07
C ALA A 98 -8.40 -22.99 -3.25
N ARG A 99 -8.25 -23.09 -1.93
CA ARG A 99 -8.09 -21.92 -1.04
C ARG A 99 -6.82 -21.14 -1.36
N LEU A 100 -5.69 -21.82 -1.56
CA LEU A 100 -4.43 -21.18 -1.95
C LEU A 100 -4.56 -20.45 -3.29
N ALA A 101 -5.18 -21.08 -4.29
CA ALA A 101 -5.43 -20.45 -5.58
C ALA A 101 -6.31 -19.20 -5.46
N ALA A 102 -7.34 -19.23 -4.60
CA ALA A 102 -8.17 -18.07 -4.33
C ALA A 102 -7.38 -16.93 -3.65
N ILE A 103 -6.54 -17.25 -2.66
CA ILE A 103 -5.70 -16.25 -1.99
C ILE A 103 -4.70 -15.61 -2.95
N VAL A 104 -4.07 -16.41 -3.84
CA VAL A 104 -3.15 -15.88 -4.86
C VAL A 104 -3.86 -14.87 -5.77
N ARG A 105 -5.05 -15.20 -6.28
CA ARG A 105 -5.85 -14.25 -7.09
C ARG A 105 -6.19 -12.97 -6.33
N GLN A 106 -6.62 -13.10 -5.08
CA GLN A 106 -6.90 -11.93 -4.22
C GLN A 106 -5.65 -11.09 -3.97
N MET A 107 -4.47 -11.70 -3.87
CA MET A 107 -3.21 -10.97 -3.74
C MET A 107 -2.88 -10.19 -5.00
N ASP A 108 -3.05 -10.80 -6.18
CA ASP A 108 -2.84 -10.12 -7.46
C ASP A 108 -3.77 -8.92 -7.60
N GLU A 109 -5.07 -9.09 -7.32
CA GLU A 109 -6.05 -8.00 -7.30
C GLU A 109 -5.69 -6.91 -6.29
N ALA A 110 -5.22 -7.27 -5.09
CA ALA A 110 -4.80 -6.31 -4.07
C ALA A 110 -3.54 -5.53 -4.50
N LEU A 111 -2.60 -6.17 -5.17
CA LEU A 111 -1.40 -5.52 -5.74
C LEU A 111 -1.78 -4.57 -6.88
N GLU A 112 -2.67 -4.98 -7.77
CA GLU A 112 -3.21 -4.11 -8.82
C GLU A 112 -3.97 -2.91 -8.24
N HIS A 113 -4.77 -3.13 -7.19
CA HIS A 113 -5.47 -2.06 -6.49
C HIS A 113 -4.49 -1.07 -5.86
N LYS A 114 -3.45 -1.57 -5.18
CA LYS A 114 -2.38 -0.74 -4.61
C LYS A 114 -1.69 0.11 -5.68
N GLU A 115 -1.34 -0.50 -6.81
CA GLU A 115 -0.74 0.22 -7.93
C GLU A 115 -1.71 1.26 -8.52
N SER A 116 -2.99 0.93 -8.64
CA SER A 116 -4.04 1.87 -9.05
C SER A 116 -4.13 3.09 -8.11
N CYS A 117 -4.06 2.88 -6.80
CA CYS A 117 -4.01 3.97 -5.82
C CYS A 117 -2.79 4.88 -6.03
N LEU A 118 -1.62 4.32 -6.33
CA LEU A 118 -0.40 5.10 -6.63
C LEU A 118 -0.53 5.90 -7.93
N ARG A 119 -1.08 5.29 -8.99
CA ARG A 119 -1.35 5.98 -10.27
C ARG A 119 -2.34 7.13 -10.09
N ARG A 120 -3.43 6.93 -9.33
CA ARG A 120 -4.40 7.98 -9.00
C ARG A 120 -3.74 9.12 -8.23
N LEU A 121 -2.96 8.80 -7.19
CA LEU A 121 -2.22 9.80 -6.43
C LEU A 121 -1.27 10.61 -7.32
N ARG A 122 -0.52 9.95 -8.20
CA ARG A 122 0.37 10.62 -9.15
C ARG A 122 -0.41 11.57 -10.07
N GLY A 123 -1.53 11.11 -10.62
CA GLY A 123 -2.38 11.93 -11.49
C GLY A 123 -2.95 13.15 -10.77
N ASP A 124 -3.42 12.98 -9.54
CA ASP A 124 -3.94 14.09 -8.73
C ASP A 124 -2.84 15.08 -8.31
N ALA A 125 -1.64 14.58 -7.96
CA ALA A 125 -0.49 15.43 -7.66
C ALA A 125 -0.07 16.27 -8.88
N LEU A 126 0.01 15.65 -10.07
CA LEU A 126 0.32 16.35 -11.32
C LEU A 126 -0.73 17.43 -11.66
N LYS A 127 -2.02 17.10 -11.53
CA LYS A 127 -3.11 18.07 -11.73
C LYS A 127 -3.00 19.25 -10.77
N GLY A 128 -2.66 18.99 -9.50
CA GLY A 128 -2.47 20.04 -8.50
C GLY A 128 -1.35 21.00 -8.89
N LEU A 129 -0.19 20.46 -9.29
CA LEU A 129 0.96 21.27 -9.73
C LEU A 129 0.68 22.04 -11.01
N GLN A 130 0.06 21.40 -12.02
CA GLN A 130 -0.24 22.02 -13.31
C GLN A 130 -1.26 23.16 -13.19
N SER A 131 -2.19 23.08 -12.22
CA SER A 131 -3.16 24.14 -11.96
C SER A 131 -2.55 25.41 -11.37
N GLY A 132 -1.31 25.36 -10.87
CA GLY A 132 -0.66 26.45 -10.13
C GLY A 132 -1.27 26.75 -8.76
N LEU A 133 -2.33 26.04 -8.36
CA LEU A 133 -3.04 26.25 -7.08
C LEU A 133 -2.34 25.55 -5.90
N MET A 134 -1.44 24.60 -6.18
CA MET A 134 -0.78 23.78 -5.17
C MET A 134 0.70 23.65 -5.48
N ASP A 135 1.53 23.76 -4.45
CA ASP A 135 2.95 23.43 -4.53
C ASP A 135 3.23 22.02 -3.99
N VAL A 136 4.48 21.58 -4.12
CA VAL A 136 4.93 20.26 -3.65
C VAL A 136 4.72 20.11 -2.14
N PHE A 137 4.85 21.19 -1.36
CA PHE A 137 4.68 21.16 0.09
C PHE A 137 3.22 20.98 0.52
N ARG A 138 2.29 21.63 -0.18
CA ARG A 138 0.84 21.46 0.02
C ARG A 138 0.41 20.03 -0.30
N ILE A 139 0.92 19.46 -1.40
CA ILE A 139 0.66 18.06 -1.77
C ILE A 139 1.27 17.11 -0.72
N ALA A 140 2.51 17.36 -0.28
CA ALA A 140 3.17 16.58 0.77
C ALA A 140 2.34 16.58 2.07
N ALA A 141 1.86 17.76 2.49
CA ALA A 141 1.01 17.90 3.67
C ALA A 141 -0.30 17.10 3.57
N LEU A 142 -0.98 17.18 2.43
CA LEU A 142 -2.26 16.47 2.22
C LEU A 142 -2.07 14.96 2.13
N THR A 143 -1.04 14.51 1.43
CA THR A 143 -0.80 13.08 1.16
C THR A 143 -0.05 12.37 2.28
N SER A 144 0.46 13.12 3.25
CA SER A 144 1.41 12.67 4.29
C SER A 144 2.62 11.95 3.69
N LEU A 145 3.10 12.42 2.54
CA LEU A 145 4.34 11.97 1.92
C LEU A 145 5.42 13.04 2.10
N PRO A 146 6.69 12.65 2.31
CA PRO A 146 7.80 13.60 2.23
C PRO A 146 7.83 14.31 0.88
N ALA A 147 8.23 15.57 0.85
CA ALA A 147 8.33 16.36 -0.39
C ALA A 147 9.22 15.66 -1.44
N GLU A 148 10.34 15.05 -1.03
CA GLU A 148 11.18 14.26 -1.93
C GLU A 148 10.42 13.10 -2.57
N ARG A 149 9.60 12.40 -1.78
CA ARG A 149 8.80 11.29 -2.28
C ARG A 149 7.73 11.75 -3.27
N VAL A 150 7.16 12.93 -3.06
CA VAL A 150 6.25 13.57 -4.01
C VAL A 150 6.99 13.91 -5.31
N ARG A 151 8.21 14.47 -5.23
CA ARG A 151 9.04 14.77 -6.42
C ARG A 151 9.40 13.52 -7.21
N GLU A 152 9.76 12.43 -6.54
CA GLU A 152 10.01 11.14 -7.19
C GLU A 152 8.75 10.61 -7.88
N LEU A 153 7.60 10.71 -7.23
CA LEU A 153 6.33 10.21 -7.75
C LEU A 153 5.92 10.92 -9.06
N ILE A 154 6.12 12.24 -9.12
CA ILE A 154 5.76 13.06 -10.28
C ILE A 154 6.83 13.04 -11.38
N ARG A 155 8.07 12.63 -11.07
CA ARG A 155 9.17 12.60 -12.03
C ARG A 155 8.75 11.78 -13.26
N PRO A 156 8.78 12.35 -14.47
CA PRO A 156 8.51 11.58 -15.68
C PRO A 156 9.50 10.43 -15.78
N ALA A 157 9.08 9.29 -16.34
CA ALA A 157 9.92 8.11 -16.51
C ALA A 157 10.99 8.29 -17.60
N THR A 158 11.50 9.49 -17.79
CA THR A 158 12.59 9.84 -18.70
C THR A 158 13.90 9.84 -17.94
N GLY A 159 14.51 8.67 -17.89
CA GLY A 159 15.90 8.46 -17.50
C GLY A 159 16.31 7.04 -17.87
N PRO A 160 17.43 6.84 -18.60
CA PRO A 160 17.87 5.51 -18.96
C PRO A 160 18.08 4.69 -17.68
N ARG A 161 17.67 3.41 -17.70
CA ARG A 161 18.06 2.45 -16.68
C ARG A 161 19.59 2.54 -16.55
N PRO A 162 20.16 2.88 -15.38
CA PRO A 162 21.60 2.82 -15.20
C PRO A 162 21.98 1.35 -15.19
N GLY A 163 22.42 0.82 -16.34
CA GLY A 163 22.80 -0.59 -16.45
C GLY A 163 22.91 -1.18 -17.84
N SER A 164 22.47 -0.51 -18.92
CA SER A 164 22.67 -0.99 -20.29
C SER A 164 23.61 -0.07 -21.07
N GLY A 165 24.85 0.06 -20.60
CA GLY A 165 25.95 0.50 -21.45
C GLY A 165 26.49 -0.69 -22.25
N PRO A 166 26.86 -0.53 -23.53
CA PRO A 166 27.41 -1.62 -24.30
C PRO A 166 28.77 -2.02 -23.72
N ARG A 167 28.96 -3.31 -23.44
CA ARG A 167 30.31 -3.86 -23.19
C ARG A 167 31.10 -3.68 -24.46
N SER A 168 31.98 -2.68 -24.47
CA SER A 168 33.08 -2.59 -25.41
C SER A 168 33.98 -3.79 -25.17
N THR A 169 33.88 -4.79 -26.04
CA THR A 169 34.89 -5.83 -26.20
C THR A 169 36.07 -5.20 -26.91
N ARG A 170 37.18 -5.06 -26.19
CA ARG A 170 38.51 -5.10 -26.80
C ARG A 170 38.90 -6.55 -27.05
#